data_AF-A0A1H2K8V4-F1
#
_entry.id   AF-A0A1H2K8V4-F1
#
_cell.length_a   1.000
_cell.length_b   1.000
_cell.length_c   1.000
_cell.angle_alpha   90.00
_cell.angle_beta   90.00
_cell.angle_gamma   90.00
#
_symmetry.space_group_name_H-M   'P 1'
#
loop_
_entity.id
_entity.type
_entity.pdbx_description
1 polymer ?
#
loop_
_entity_poly.entity_id
_entity_poly.type
_entity_poly.pdbx_seq_one_letter_code
_entity_poly.pdbx_strand_id
1 'polypeptide(L)'
;QYHFDFTPRTFIPPALKHSFGNQENGFQKILNEFGIQYVTLVFNRAKIHSKPRHEKITWENNVLLVERGESEIAWNTVNATPDFKFDRPVMALHWANILHSDPGKNPGVIKNWIQYIKINSKKKGILLARDTQECFTQYLHHTLSRIEKTGNEFSIDVSWMKKIPGRLAGQTLFLKLHTPPGISLKISGAKALPGTRSAEIPFLKLHILEKTDKIWLTSTT
;
A
#
# COMPACT_ATOMS: atom_id res chain seq x y z
N GLN A 1 -6.86 -22.93 21.45
CA GLN A 1 -6.05 -22.33 20.37
C GLN A 1 -7.05 -21.66 19.44
N TYR A 2 -7.02 -20.34 19.26
CA TYR A 2 -8.01 -19.67 18.40
C TYR A 2 -7.77 -20.10 16.96
N HIS A 3 -8.70 -20.87 16.39
CA HIS A 3 -8.69 -21.29 14.99
C HIS A 3 -8.95 -20.05 14.14
N PHE A 4 -7.88 -19.36 13.74
CA PHE A 4 -7.98 -18.32 12.72
C PHE A 4 -8.18 -19.02 11.38
N ASP A 5 -9.35 -18.85 10.77
CA ASP A 5 -9.73 -19.42 9.46
C ASP A 5 -8.94 -18.83 8.27
N PHE A 6 -7.87 -18.07 8.53
CA PHE A 6 -7.02 -17.48 7.50
C PHE A 6 -5.54 -17.65 7.85
N THR A 7 -4.76 -18.09 6.87
CA THR A 7 -3.30 -18.08 6.96
C THR A 7 -2.81 -16.63 6.91
N PRO A 8 -1.97 -16.17 7.87
CA PRO A 8 -1.41 -14.83 7.82
C PRO A 8 -0.57 -14.67 6.55
N ARG A 9 -0.73 -13.53 5.87
CA ARG A 9 0.03 -13.20 4.64
C ARG A 9 1.07 -12.10 4.85
N THR A 10 1.04 -11.45 6.00
CA THR A 10 1.90 -10.31 6.33
C THR A 10 2.68 -10.61 7.60
N PHE A 11 3.99 -10.38 7.55
CA PHE A 11 4.89 -10.53 8.68
C PHE A 11 5.49 -9.17 9.07
N ILE A 12 5.52 -8.88 10.35
CA ILE A 12 6.19 -7.70 10.91
C ILE A 12 7.33 -8.23 11.79
N PRO A 13 8.60 -8.04 11.40
CA PRO A 13 9.72 -8.59 12.15
C PRO A 13 9.76 -8.04 13.59
N PRO A 14 10.06 -8.87 14.59
CA PRO A 14 10.24 -8.44 15.96
C PRO A 14 11.27 -7.31 16.07
N ALA A 15 10.93 -6.25 16.78
CA ALA A 15 11.73 -5.02 16.90
C ALA A 15 12.19 -4.42 15.55
N LEU A 16 11.53 -4.79 14.44
CA LEU A 16 11.89 -4.42 13.07
C LEU A 16 13.30 -4.88 12.67
N LYS A 17 13.91 -5.80 13.43
CA LYS A 17 15.19 -6.41 13.09
C LYS A 17 14.95 -7.49 12.05
N HIS A 18 15.49 -7.27 10.85
CA HIS A 18 15.32 -8.19 9.74
C HIS A 18 16.58 -8.23 8.88
N SER A 19 16.62 -9.15 7.91
CA SER A 19 17.65 -9.18 6.88
C SER A 19 17.01 -9.51 5.54
N PHE A 20 17.63 -9.04 4.46
CA PHE A 20 17.23 -9.40 3.10
C PHE A 20 18.42 -9.31 2.14
N GLY A 21 18.28 -9.95 0.97
CA GLY A 21 19.30 -10.00 -0.08
C GLY A 21 20.26 -11.18 0.03
N ASN A 22 19.91 -12.20 0.83
CA ASN A 22 20.73 -13.41 1.02
C ASN A 22 20.25 -14.59 0.16
N GLN A 23 19.45 -14.31 -0.87
CA GLN A 23 18.91 -15.25 -1.85
C GLN A 23 18.26 -16.46 -1.19
N GLU A 24 18.63 -17.68 -1.60
CA GLU A 24 18.10 -18.94 -1.08
C GLU A 24 18.39 -19.17 0.41
N ASN A 25 19.39 -18.47 0.97
CA ASN A 25 19.72 -18.50 2.40
C ASN A 25 19.03 -17.35 3.18
N GLY A 26 18.15 -16.60 2.52
CA GLY A 26 17.41 -15.48 3.09
C GLY A 26 16.16 -15.92 3.85
N PHE A 27 15.81 -15.14 4.88
CA PHE A 27 14.64 -15.40 5.71
C PHE A 27 13.32 -15.37 4.91
N GLN A 28 13.32 -14.69 3.76
CA GLN A 28 12.21 -14.59 2.83
C GLN A 28 11.82 -15.96 2.24
N LYS A 29 12.77 -16.89 2.09
CA LYS A 29 12.48 -18.25 1.63
C LYS A 29 11.60 -18.98 2.63
N ILE A 30 12.01 -18.97 3.91
CA ILE A 30 11.25 -19.56 5.01
C ILE A 30 9.87 -18.90 5.09
N LEU A 31 9.80 -17.57 5.07
CA LEU A 31 8.52 -16.84 5.09
C LEU A 31 7.58 -17.27 3.96
N ASN A 32 8.10 -17.40 2.73
CA ASN A 32 7.33 -17.86 1.58
C ASN A 32 6.80 -19.28 1.77
N GLU A 33 7.59 -20.22 2.30
CA GLU A 33 7.17 -21.59 2.58
C GLU A 33 5.98 -21.66 3.57
N PHE A 34 5.89 -20.69 4.49
CA PHE A 34 4.75 -20.53 5.40
C PHE A 34 3.61 -19.66 4.84
N GLY A 35 3.64 -19.31 3.55
CA GLY A 35 2.58 -18.55 2.88
C GLY A 35 2.62 -17.03 3.13
N ILE A 36 3.68 -16.51 3.75
CA ILE A 36 3.87 -15.07 3.91
C ILE A 36 4.22 -14.45 2.56
N GLN A 37 3.54 -13.35 2.25
CA GLN A 37 3.69 -12.61 0.99
C GLN A 37 4.30 -11.24 1.21
N TYR A 38 4.09 -10.64 2.38
CA TYR A 38 4.48 -9.26 2.64
C TYR A 38 5.26 -9.13 3.94
N VAL A 39 6.33 -8.35 3.92
CA VAL A 39 7.07 -7.95 5.12
C VAL A 39 7.13 -6.44 5.17
N THR A 40 6.79 -5.87 6.32
CA THR A 40 7.00 -4.43 6.56
C THR A 40 8.14 -4.24 7.55
N LEU A 41 9.10 -3.40 7.21
CA LEU A 41 10.35 -3.23 7.96
C LEU A 41 10.90 -1.83 7.74
N VAL A 42 11.92 -1.46 8.50
CA VAL A 42 12.71 -0.25 8.25
C VAL A 42 14.03 -0.69 7.63
N PHE A 43 14.25 -0.38 6.35
CA PHE A 43 15.39 -0.83 5.56
C PHE A 43 16.70 -0.41 6.21
N ASN A 44 16.78 0.82 6.75
CA ASN A 44 17.99 1.30 7.42
C ASN A 44 18.32 0.56 8.74
N ARG A 45 17.37 -0.20 9.31
CA ARG A 45 17.57 -1.06 10.49
C ARG A 45 17.81 -2.53 10.11
N ALA A 46 17.56 -2.90 8.87
CA ALA A 46 17.73 -4.25 8.39
C ALA A 46 19.19 -4.52 8.01
N LYS A 47 19.62 -5.77 8.16
CA LYS A 47 20.88 -6.22 7.58
C LYS A 47 20.69 -6.44 6.08
N ILE A 48 21.25 -5.55 5.27
CA ILE A 48 21.12 -5.56 3.81
C ILE A 48 22.31 -6.31 3.20
N HIS A 49 22.05 -7.46 2.59
CA HIS A 49 23.04 -8.25 1.86
C HIS A 49 23.14 -7.85 0.38
N SER A 50 22.06 -7.32 -0.19
CA SER A 50 22.02 -6.77 -1.55
C SER A 50 21.14 -5.53 -1.59
N LYS A 51 21.50 -4.52 -2.40
CA LYS A 51 20.71 -3.28 -2.53
C LYS A 51 19.25 -3.59 -2.91
N PRO A 52 18.27 -2.88 -2.31
CA PRO A 52 16.87 -3.04 -2.72
C PRO A 52 16.69 -2.53 -4.15
N ARG A 53 15.70 -3.07 -4.85
CA ARG A 53 15.37 -2.65 -6.23
C ARG A 53 14.85 -1.22 -6.31
N HIS A 54 14.24 -0.73 -5.23
CA HIS A 54 13.80 0.64 -5.05
C HIS A 54 14.01 1.04 -3.58
N GLU A 55 14.26 2.32 -3.30
CA GLU A 55 14.53 2.83 -1.93
C GLU A 55 13.44 2.46 -0.90
N LYS A 56 12.21 2.24 -1.37
CA LYS A 56 11.04 1.94 -0.52
C LYS A 56 10.48 0.51 -0.68
N ILE A 57 10.92 -0.21 -1.71
CA ILE A 57 10.32 -1.50 -2.07
C ILE A 57 11.39 -2.43 -2.65
N THR A 58 11.36 -3.69 -2.23
CA THR A 58 12.09 -4.77 -2.90
C THR A 58 11.33 -6.09 -2.77
N TRP A 59 11.74 -7.12 -3.49
CA TRP A 59 11.17 -8.46 -3.34
C TRP A 59 12.23 -9.53 -3.54
N GLU A 60 12.10 -10.62 -2.81
CA GLU A 60 13.02 -11.75 -2.78
C GLU A 60 12.24 -13.01 -2.41
N ASN A 61 12.56 -14.16 -3.03
CA ASN A 61 11.89 -15.44 -2.79
C ASN A 61 10.36 -15.35 -2.79
N ASN A 62 9.80 -14.58 -3.71
CA ASN A 62 8.36 -14.31 -3.81
C ASN A 62 7.72 -13.70 -2.55
N VAL A 63 8.48 -12.90 -1.80
CA VAL A 63 8.01 -12.06 -0.69
C VAL A 63 8.31 -10.60 -1.03
N LEU A 64 7.31 -9.72 -0.88
CA LEU A 64 7.43 -8.28 -1.03
C LEU A 64 7.88 -7.66 0.30
N LEU A 65 8.93 -6.85 0.26
CA LEU A 65 9.47 -6.12 1.39
C LEU A 65 9.16 -4.63 1.18
N VAL A 66 8.48 -4.03 2.15
CA VAL A 66 8.02 -2.63 2.09
C VAL A 66 8.66 -1.84 3.24
N GLU A 67 9.30 -0.73 2.88
CA GLU A 67 9.77 0.28 3.83
C GLU A 67 8.54 0.97 4.45
N ARG A 68 8.32 0.74 5.76
CA ARG A 68 7.18 1.31 6.50
C ARG A 68 7.52 2.59 7.26
N GLY A 69 8.79 2.98 7.29
CA GLY A 69 9.32 4.08 8.09
C GLY A 69 9.23 3.84 9.59
N GLU A 70 9.73 4.80 10.34
CA GLU A 70 9.61 4.81 11.79
C GLU A 70 8.20 5.23 12.23
N SER A 71 7.86 5.00 13.51
CA SER A 71 6.63 5.55 14.08
C SER A 71 6.82 7.03 14.35
N GLU A 72 5.85 7.87 13.97
CA GLU A 72 5.86 9.30 14.33
C GLU A 72 5.65 9.47 15.85
N ILE A 73 4.98 8.50 16.47
CA ILE A 73 4.65 8.51 17.89
C ILE A 73 5.45 7.43 18.60
N ALA A 74 6.06 7.78 19.74
CA ALA A 74 6.81 6.83 20.55
C ALA A 74 5.91 5.70 21.09
N TRP A 75 6.49 4.52 21.25
CA TRP A 75 5.75 3.31 21.63
C TRP A 75 5.10 3.40 23.02
N ASN A 76 5.64 4.24 23.90
CA ASN A 76 5.21 4.42 25.29
C ASN A 76 4.28 5.64 25.49
N THR A 77 3.92 6.35 24.41
CA THR A 77 2.96 7.46 24.51
C THR A 77 1.55 6.92 24.60
N VAL A 78 0.94 7.05 25.78
CA VAL A 78 -0.46 6.69 26.05
C VAL A 78 -1.39 7.80 25.57
N ASN A 79 -2.54 7.44 24.98
CA ASN A 79 -3.55 8.39 24.48
C ASN A 79 -2.92 9.47 23.57
N ALA A 80 -2.18 9.03 22.56
CA ALA A 80 -1.46 9.95 21.72
C ALA A 80 -2.40 10.77 20.85
N THR A 81 -2.07 12.05 20.65
CA THR A 81 -2.70 12.85 19.59
C THR A 81 -2.39 12.22 18.23
N PRO A 82 -3.38 12.03 17.34
CA PRO A 82 -3.14 11.45 16.03
C PRO A 82 -2.10 12.23 15.22
N ASP A 83 -1.07 11.53 14.76
CA ASP A 83 -0.05 12.07 13.86
C ASP A 83 0.46 11.01 12.87
N PHE A 84 0.52 11.39 11.60
CA PHE A 84 1.04 10.62 10.49
C PHE A 84 1.25 11.52 9.27
N LYS A 85 2.42 11.43 8.63
CA LYS A 85 2.77 12.30 7.48
C LYS A 85 2.02 11.94 6.19
N PHE A 86 1.50 10.72 6.10
CA PHE A 86 0.87 10.16 4.89
C PHE A 86 1.80 10.15 3.66
N ASP A 87 3.09 9.91 3.88
CA ASP A 87 4.14 9.80 2.85
C ASP A 87 4.48 8.34 2.51
N ARG A 88 3.82 7.39 3.18
CA ARG A 88 4.06 5.94 3.11
C ARG A 88 2.77 5.15 3.34
N PRO A 89 2.71 3.87 2.93
CA PRO A 89 1.46 3.11 2.87
C PRO A 89 1.03 2.54 4.22
N VAL A 90 1.95 2.49 5.20
CA VAL A 90 1.71 1.88 6.51
C VAL A 90 1.86 2.94 7.60
N MET A 91 0.80 3.09 8.41
CA MET A 91 0.85 3.86 9.64
C MET A 91 1.34 2.94 10.77
N ALA A 92 2.53 3.21 11.30
CA ALA A 92 3.02 2.56 12.51
C ALA A 92 2.22 3.04 13.71
N LEU A 93 1.65 2.14 14.50
CA LEU A 93 1.05 2.49 15.80
C LEU A 93 1.34 1.39 16.82
N HIS A 94 1.34 1.79 18.07
CA HIS A 94 1.38 0.90 19.24
C HIS A 94 0.05 1.00 19.99
N TRP A 95 -0.30 -0.07 20.72
CA TRP A 95 -1.54 -0.10 21.51
C TRP A 95 -1.68 1.08 22.45
N ALA A 96 -0.60 1.50 23.11
CA ALA A 96 -0.59 2.68 23.98
C ALA A 96 -1.08 3.95 23.25
N ASN A 97 -0.73 4.11 21.97
CA ASN A 97 -1.07 5.32 21.20
C ASN A 97 -2.57 5.48 20.98
N ILE A 98 -3.33 4.39 20.97
CA ILE A 98 -4.77 4.36 20.68
C ILE A 98 -5.63 4.03 21.90
N LEU A 99 -5.03 3.93 23.09
CA LEU A 99 -5.71 3.60 24.33
C LEU A 99 -5.47 4.68 25.39
N HIS A 100 -6.49 4.92 26.21
CA HIS A 100 -6.46 5.74 27.39
C HIS A 100 -6.21 4.87 28.63
N SER A 101 -5.58 5.44 29.68
CA SER A 101 -5.33 4.73 30.95
C SER A 101 -6.62 4.32 31.66
N ASP A 102 -7.61 5.22 31.68
CA ASP A 102 -9.01 4.92 31.97
C ASP A 102 -9.73 4.33 30.73
N PRO A 103 -10.13 3.04 30.74
CA PRO A 103 -10.76 2.38 29.59
C PRO A 103 -12.08 3.01 29.14
N GLY A 104 -12.82 3.68 30.04
CA GLY A 104 -14.08 4.35 29.72
C GLY A 104 -13.92 5.48 28.71
N LYS A 105 -12.70 6.00 28.55
CA LYS A 105 -12.36 7.07 27.61
C LYS A 105 -11.83 6.57 26.26
N ASN A 106 -11.57 5.26 26.10
CA ASN A 106 -11.09 4.67 24.84
C ASN A 106 -11.93 5.02 23.61
N PRO A 107 -13.29 5.03 23.67
CA PRO A 107 -14.10 5.40 22.50
C PRO A 107 -13.77 6.80 21.96
N GLY A 108 -13.45 7.76 22.84
CA GLY A 108 -13.06 9.12 22.45
C GLY A 108 -11.72 9.15 21.72
N VAL A 109 -10.73 8.42 22.23
CA VAL A 109 -9.39 8.30 21.61
C VAL A 109 -9.50 7.67 20.22
N ILE A 110 -10.24 6.57 20.10
CA ILE A 110 -10.47 5.87 18.84
C ILE A 110 -11.19 6.77 17.84
N LYS A 111 -12.21 7.53 18.28
CA LYS A 111 -12.93 8.48 17.43
C LYS A 111 -12.00 9.55 16.84
N ASN A 112 -11.08 10.09 17.64
CA ASN A 112 -10.11 11.09 17.18
C ASN A 112 -9.21 10.53 16.08
N TRP A 113 -8.68 9.32 16.26
CA TRP A 113 -7.88 8.62 15.25
C TRP A 113 -8.66 8.37 13.95
N ILE A 114 -9.91 7.89 14.05
CA ILE A 114 -10.77 7.66 12.88
C ILE A 114 -11.01 8.95 12.11
N GLN A 115 -11.33 10.05 12.80
CA GLN A 115 -11.55 11.36 12.17
C GLN A 115 -10.29 11.88 11.50
N TYR A 116 -9.15 11.79 12.19
CA TYR A 116 -7.85 12.19 11.64
C TYR A 116 -7.53 11.45 10.34
N ILE A 117 -7.67 10.12 10.32
CA ILE A 117 -7.40 9.29 9.15
C ILE A 117 -8.35 9.65 8.00
N LYS A 118 -9.66 9.77 8.26
CA LYS A 118 -10.66 10.09 7.24
C LYS A 118 -10.45 11.47 6.61
N ILE A 119 -10.20 12.49 7.42
CA ILE A 119 -10.02 13.87 6.93
C ILE A 119 -8.74 13.97 6.12
N ASN A 120 -7.62 13.46 6.65
CA ASN A 120 -6.33 13.62 5.99
C ASN A 120 -6.18 12.73 4.74
N SER A 121 -6.72 11.50 4.75
CA SER A 121 -6.75 10.67 3.54
C SER A 121 -7.53 11.34 2.42
N LYS A 122 -8.72 11.89 2.71
CA LYS A 122 -9.51 12.64 1.72
C LYS A 122 -8.76 13.86 1.19
N LYS A 123 -8.20 14.69 2.09
CA LYS A 123 -7.46 15.90 1.74
C LYS A 123 -6.26 15.60 0.83
N LYS A 124 -5.51 14.54 1.13
CA LYS A 124 -4.33 14.12 0.37
C LYS A 124 -4.64 13.23 -0.84
N GLY A 125 -5.91 12.86 -1.05
CA GLY A 125 -6.29 11.98 -2.15
C GLY A 125 -5.76 10.55 -2.01
N ILE A 126 -5.70 10.04 -0.77
CA ILE A 126 -5.18 8.71 -0.45
C ILE A 126 -6.34 7.73 -0.32
N LEU A 127 -6.20 6.59 -0.98
CA LEU A 127 -7.11 5.47 -0.84
C LEU A 127 -6.89 4.77 0.51
N LEU A 128 -7.97 4.60 1.28
CA LEU A 128 -7.97 3.69 2.42
C LEU A 128 -8.23 2.26 1.92
N ALA A 129 -7.13 1.54 1.68
CA ALA A 129 -7.16 0.20 1.11
C ALA A 129 -7.95 -0.80 1.96
N ARG A 130 -8.59 -1.79 1.31
CA ARG A 130 -9.38 -2.84 1.96
C ARG A 130 -8.53 -3.80 2.78
N ASP A 131 -7.39 -4.17 2.20
CA ASP A 131 -6.50 -5.18 2.71
C ASP A 131 -5.06 -4.87 2.29
N THR A 132 -4.14 -5.71 2.75
CA THR A 132 -2.72 -5.56 2.48
C THR A 132 -2.37 -5.66 0.99
N GLN A 133 -3.04 -6.54 0.24
CA GLN A 133 -2.73 -6.71 -1.19
C GLN A 133 -3.13 -5.45 -1.95
N GLU A 134 -4.34 -4.92 -1.73
CA GLU A 134 -4.78 -3.66 -2.35
C GLU A 134 -3.85 -2.50 -1.97
N CYS A 135 -3.47 -2.40 -0.69
CA CYS A 135 -2.56 -1.38 -0.19
C CYS A 135 -1.22 -1.40 -0.93
N PHE A 136 -0.56 -2.57 -1.00
CA PHE A 136 0.75 -2.67 -1.60
C PHE A 136 0.74 -2.69 -3.12
N THR A 137 -0.34 -3.17 -3.74
CA THR A 137 -0.55 -3.02 -5.20
C THR A 137 -0.63 -1.55 -5.58
N GLN A 138 -1.46 -0.77 -4.88
CA GLN A 138 -1.57 0.65 -5.13
C GLN A 138 -0.25 1.38 -4.82
N TYR A 139 0.48 0.95 -3.80
CA TYR A 139 1.79 1.53 -3.47
C TYR A 139 2.87 1.22 -4.52
N LEU A 140 2.87 0.01 -5.06
CA LEU A 140 3.73 -0.38 -6.19
C LEU A 140 3.41 0.47 -7.42
N HIS A 141 2.13 0.69 -7.76
CA HIS A 141 1.75 1.61 -8.83
C HIS A 141 2.25 3.03 -8.56
N HIS A 142 1.99 3.58 -7.38
CA HIS A 142 2.45 4.92 -7.01
C HIS A 142 3.98 5.09 -7.14
N THR A 143 4.73 4.01 -6.89
CA THR A 143 6.19 4.06 -6.82
C THR A 143 6.87 3.69 -8.15
N LEU A 144 6.28 2.78 -8.93
CA LEU A 144 6.92 2.14 -10.09
C LEU A 144 6.21 2.42 -11.41
N SER A 145 4.95 2.86 -11.41
CA SER A 145 4.29 3.29 -12.64
C SER A 145 4.73 4.69 -13.05
N ARG A 146 4.71 4.96 -14.36
CA ARG A 146 5.03 6.26 -14.92
C ARG A 146 3.82 6.80 -15.68
N ILE A 147 3.48 8.05 -15.44
CA ILE A 147 2.38 8.73 -16.15
C ILE A 147 2.99 9.75 -17.10
N GLU A 148 2.64 9.66 -18.38
CA GLU A 148 3.09 10.57 -19.43
C GLU A 148 1.86 11.17 -20.13
N LYS A 149 1.93 12.45 -20.47
CA LYS A 149 0.87 13.15 -21.23
C LYS A 149 1.39 13.45 -22.64
N THR A 150 0.63 13.05 -23.65
CA THR A 150 0.91 13.37 -25.06
C THR A 150 -0.36 13.95 -25.68
N GLY A 151 -0.38 15.27 -25.93
CA GLY A 151 -1.59 15.95 -26.40
C GLY A 151 -2.77 15.79 -25.44
N ASN A 152 -3.85 15.16 -25.93
CA ASN A 152 -5.07 14.87 -25.17
C ASN A 152 -5.10 13.47 -24.53
N GLU A 153 -3.99 12.74 -24.59
CA GLU A 153 -3.89 11.39 -24.07
C GLU A 153 -2.93 11.33 -22.87
N PHE A 154 -3.30 10.54 -21.89
CA PHE A 154 -2.42 10.11 -20.81
C PHE A 154 -2.09 8.63 -21.01
N SER A 155 -0.82 8.28 -20.88
CA SER A 155 -0.37 6.89 -20.81
C SER A 155 0.17 6.58 -19.42
N ILE A 156 -0.10 5.37 -18.94
CA ILE A 156 0.39 4.86 -17.65
C ILE A 156 1.17 3.58 -17.93
N ASP A 157 2.49 3.65 -17.76
CA ASP A 157 3.36 2.48 -17.83
C ASP A 157 3.18 1.63 -16.56
N VAL A 158 2.81 0.38 -16.77
CA VAL A 158 2.62 -0.66 -15.74
C VAL A 158 3.52 -1.88 -16.00
N SER A 159 4.53 -1.76 -16.85
CA SER A 159 5.47 -2.84 -17.21
C SER A 159 6.22 -3.43 -16.01
N TRP A 160 6.30 -2.68 -14.90
CA TRP A 160 6.85 -3.19 -13.64
C TRP A 160 6.09 -4.42 -13.13
N MET A 161 4.81 -4.58 -13.45
CA MET A 161 3.99 -5.73 -13.03
C MET A 161 4.52 -7.05 -13.57
N LYS A 162 5.21 -7.04 -14.72
CA LYS A 162 5.87 -8.25 -15.28
C LYS A 162 7.15 -8.64 -14.52
N LYS A 163 7.71 -7.72 -13.72
CA LYS A 163 8.97 -7.92 -12.97
C LYS A 163 8.74 -8.47 -11.57
N ILE A 164 7.52 -8.34 -11.04
CA ILE A 164 7.15 -8.85 -9.72
C ILE A 164 6.39 -10.19 -9.87
N PRO A 165 6.56 -11.13 -8.93
CA PRO A 165 5.71 -12.31 -8.87
C PRO A 165 4.22 -11.95 -8.80
N GLY A 166 3.41 -12.50 -9.72
CA GLY A 166 2.00 -12.10 -9.90
C GLY A 166 1.10 -12.25 -8.67
N ARG A 167 1.45 -13.11 -7.70
CA ARG A 167 0.68 -13.23 -6.45
C ARG A 167 0.89 -12.08 -5.46
N LEU A 168 1.95 -11.28 -5.63
CA LEU A 168 2.32 -10.17 -4.73
C LEU A 168 1.65 -8.85 -5.10
N ALA A 169 1.06 -8.76 -6.27
CA ALA A 169 0.35 -7.58 -6.75
C ALA A 169 -1.00 -8.01 -7.34
N GLY A 170 -2.05 -7.26 -7.02
CA GLY A 170 -3.34 -7.38 -7.69
C GLY A 170 -3.32 -6.75 -9.07
N GLN A 171 -4.44 -6.85 -9.77
CA GLN A 171 -4.66 -6.26 -11.09
C GLN A 171 -5.47 -4.96 -11.01
N THR A 172 -5.52 -4.31 -9.84
CA THR A 172 -6.34 -3.12 -9.64
C THR A 172 -5.47 -1.88 -9.45
N LEU A 173 -5.82 -0.81 -10.16
CA LEU A 173 -5.22 0.51 -10.05
C LEU A 173 -6.32 1.53 -9.73
N PHE A 174 -6.07 2.39 -8.74
CA PHE A 174 -6.94 3.51 -8.42
C PHE A 174 -6.27 4.82 -8.83
N LEU A 175 -7.00 5.65 -9.56
CA LEU A 175 -6.53 6.96 -10.01
C LEU A 175 -7.43 8.05 -9.48
N LYS A 176 -6.84 9.07 -8.87
CA LYS A 176 -7.58 10.30 -8.57
C LYS A 176 -7.53 11.19 -9.81
N LEU A 177 -8.70 11.51 -10.35
CA LEU A 177 -8.82 12.34 -11.53
C LEU A 177 -9.38 13.71 -11.17
N HIS A 178 -8.90 14.73 -11.86
CA HIS A 178 -9.50 16.06 -11.88
C HIS A 178 -9.94 16.33 -13.31
N THR A 179 -11.05 15.71 -13.71
CA THR A 179 -11.65 15.90 -15.04
C THR A 179 -12.61 17.10 -15.01
N PRO A 180 -12.50 18.05 -15.96
CA PRO A 180 -13.50 19.09 -16.14
C PRO A 180 -14.89 18.49 -16.39
N PRO A 181 -15.97 19.21 -16.05
CA PRO A 181 -17.32 18.81 -16.43
C PRO A 181 -17.46 18.57 -17.93
N GLY A 182 -18.19 17.53 -18.32
CA GLY A 182 -18.45 17.20 -19.73
C GLY A 182 -17.37 16.37 -20.44
N ILE A 183 -16.20 16.16 -19.83
CA ILE A 183 -15.15 15.30 -20.40
C ILE A 183 -15.40 13.83 -20.03
N SER A 184 -15.49 12.98 -21.04
CA SER A 184 -15.44 11.53 -20.87
C SER A 184 -14.03 11.00 -21.14
N LEU A 185 -13.69 9.85 -20.54
CA LEU A 185 -12.41 9.18 -20.77
C LEU A 185 -12.63 7.86 -21.49
N LYS A 186 -12.04 7.70 -22.66
CA LYS A 186 -11.86 6.40 -23.29
C LYS A 186 -10.64 5.71 -22.67
N ILE A 187 -10.83 4.48 -22.21
CA ILE A 187 -9.79 3.70 -21.52
C ILE A 187 -9.40 2.52 -22.42
N SER A 188 -8.09 2.30 -22.59
CA SER A 188 -7.57 1.08 -23.22
C SER A 188 -6.44 0.46 -22.37
N GLY A 189 -6.24 -0.85 -22.49
CA GLY A 189 -5.32 -1.62 -21.64
C GLY A 189 -5.87 -1.96 -20.24
N ALA A 190 -7.01 -1.38 -19.86
CA ALA A 190 -7.72 -1.65 -18.61
C ALA A 190 -9.24 -1.57 -18.81
N LYS A 191 -10.00 -2.10 -17.84
CA LYS A 191 -11.45 -1.93 -17.73
C LYS A 191 -11.77 -1.06 -16.53
N ALA A 192 -12.62 -0.05 -16.70
CA ALA A 192 -13.17 0.67 -15.56
C ALA A 192 -14.08 -0.25 -14.74
N LEU A 193 -13.93 -0.19 -13.43
CA LEU A 193 -14.78 -0.90 -12.48
C LEU A 193 -15.51 0.11 -11.59
N PRO A 194 -16.73 -0.22 -11.11
CA PRO A 194 -17.38 0.60 -10.10
C PRO A 194 -16.60 0.55 -8.78
N GLY A 195 -16.54 1.68 -8.07
CA GLY A 195 -16.13 1.71 -6.68
C GLY A 195 -17.20 1.05 -5.81
N THR A 196 -16.84 0.02 -5.04
CA THR A 196 -17.82 -0.75 -4.23
C THR A 196 -17.89 -0.30 -2.78
N ARG A 197 -17.02 0.63 -2.38
CA ARG A 197 -16.95 1.19 -1.01
C ARG A 197 -16.86 2.70 -1.08
N SER A 198 -17.31 3.39 -0.03
CA SER A 198 -17.24 4.85 0.06
C SER A 198 -15.83 5.42 -0.11
N ALA A 199 -14.80 4.66 0.30
CA ALA A 199 -13.39 5.06 0.12
C ALA A 199 -12.92 5.01 -1.35
N GLU A 200 -13.59 4.25 -2.21
CA GLU A 200 -13.24 4.05 -3.62
C GLU A 200 -13.95 5.05 -4.54
N ILE A 201 -15.12 5.56 -4.15
CA ILE A 201 -15.95 6.48 -4.96
C ILE A 201 -15.16 7.67 -5.55
N PRO A 202 -14.23 8.32 -4.82
CA PRO A 202 -13.47 9.44 -5.37
C PRO A 202 -12.41 9.07 -6.42
N PHE A 203 -12.24 7.79 -6.74
CA PHE A 203 -11.19 7.29 -7.60
C PHE A 203 -11.76 6.57 -8.82
N LEU A 204 -11.13 6.75 -9.98
CA LEU A 204 -11.31 5.84 -11.10
C LEU A 204 -10.60 4.53 -10.78
N LYS A 205 -11.39 3.48 -10.55
CA LYS A 205 -10.91 2.12 -10.33
C LYS A 205 -10.77 1.41 -11.67
N LEU A 206 -9.57 0.89 -11.93
CA LEU A 206 -9.23 0.19 -13.16
C LEU A 206 -8.82 -1.23 -12.83
N HIS A 207 -9.34 -2.19 -13.60
CA HIS A 207 -8.82 -3.54 -13.69
C HIS A 207 -7.88 -3.64 -14.89
N ILE A 208 -6.61 -3.89 -14.64
CA ILE A 208 -5.56 -3.96 -15.65
C ILE A 208 -5.68 -5.30 -16.37
N LEU A 209 -5.77 -5.25 -17.70
CA LEU A 209 -5.85 -6.47 -18.52
C LEU A 209 -4.52 -7.22 -18.50
N GLU A 210 -4.58 -8.54 -18.56
CA GLU A 210 -3.38 -9.37 -18.60
C GLU A 210 -2.43 -8.97 -19.74
N LYS A 211 -1.13 -9.06 -19.50
CA LYS A 211 -0.04 -8.77 -20.45
C LYS A 211 0.07 -7.31 -20.92
N THR A 212 -0.80 -6.42 -20.45
CA THR A 212 -0.72 -4.97 -20.70
C THR A 212 0.52 -4.36 -20.05
N ASP A 213 1.29 -3.59 -20.82
CA ASP A 213 2.38 -2.75 -20.30
C ASP A 213 2.00 -1.28 -20.17
N LYS A 214 0.96 -0.84 -20.90
CA LYS A 214 0.51 0.55 -20.91
C LYS A 214 -1.01 0.64 -20.88
N ILE A 215 -1.53 1.51 -20.03
CA ILE A 215 -2.94 1.92 -20.00
C ILE A 215 -3.02 3.30 -20.67
N TRP A 216 -4.01 3.51 -21.53
CA TRP A 216 -4.24 4.81 -22.14
C TRP A 216 -5.57 5.38 -21.68
N LEU A 217 -5.57 6.68 -21.35
CA LEU A 217 -6.73 7.48 -21.02
C LEU A 217 -6.81 8.62 -22.04
N THR A 218 -7.78 8.55 -22.95
CA THR A 218 -7.99 9.56 -23.99
C THR A 218 -9.23 10.38 -23.65
N SER A 219 -9.07 11.70 -23.52
CA SER A 219 -10.21 12.59 -23.30
C SER A 219 -11.06 12.70 -24.56
N THR A 220 -12.37 12.53 -24.40
CA THR A 220 -13.37 12.72 -25.46
C THR A 220 -14.37 13.77 -25.00
N THR A 221 -14.63 14.75 -25.86
CA THR A 221 -15.69 15.77 -25.71
C THR A 221 -17.04 15.22 -26.14
#